data_AF-A0A6J4QRT8-F1
#
_entry.id   AF-A0A6J4QRT8-F1
#
_cell.length_a   1.000
_cell.length_b   1.000
_cell.length_c   1.000
_cell.angle_alpha   90.00
_cell.angle_beta   90.00
_cell.angle_gamma   90.00
#
_symmetry.space_group_name_H-M   'P 1'
#
loop_
_entity.id
_entity.type
_entity.pdbx_description
1 polymer ?
#
loop_
_entity_poly.entity_id
_entity_poly.type
_entity_poly.pdbx_seq_one_letter_code
_entity_poly.pdbx_strand_id
1 'polypeptide(L)'
;MPLALVPTPIGNLEDITLRALRYLREADLVACEDTRRTGRLLAHYGIEQTLLAYHEHNEERLAAELAERAGRERLALVSDAGTPLVSDPGYRLVSACIEAGVEVEVLPGPSALVTALAVSGLPSDAFVFLGFLPRKGRERGELLARIAEEGSTFVIYESPHRIGKTLAELPAEVPVAVCRELTKLHEEVYRGTAVAAAAHFSGGTKGEIVLVVRGGTAAATGSLEDAVERARGYVAGGESPSRAAARAAREAGFKKGEVYDRVTRG
;
A
#
# COMPACT_ATOMS: atom_id res chain seq x y z
N MET A 1 -11.25 22.97 -17.73
CA MET A 1 -11.73 22.63 -16.37
C MET A 1 -10.82 21.51 -15.84
N PRO A 2 -10.73 21.23 -14.55
CA PRO A 2 -9.70 20.29 -14.08
C PRO A 2 -10.07 18.82 -14.40
N LEU A 3 -9.05 17.98 -14.57
CA LEU A 3 -9.16 16.53 -14.36
C LEU A 3 -9.19 16.28 -12.86
N ALA A 4 -10.22 15.62 -12.35
CA ALA A 4 -10.33 15.21 -10.95
C ALA A 4 -9.99 13.72 -10.79
N LEU A 5 -9.02 13.39 -9.95
CA LEU A 5 -8.75 12.04 -9.48
C LEU A 5 -9.64 11.78 -8.27
N VAL A 6 -10.58 10.85 -8.41
CA VAL A 6 -11.65 10.61 -7.42
C VAL A 6 -11.52 9.20 -6.85
N PRO A 7 -11.07 9.05 -5.58
CA PRO A 7 -11.06 7.75 -4.94
C PRO A 7 -12.45 7.17 -4.72
N THR A 8 -12.55 5.85 -4.89
CA THR A 8 -13.77 5.07 -4.68
C THR A 8 -13.64 4.14 -3.47
N PRO A 9 -14.75 3.66 -2.89
CA PRO A 9 -14.73 2.65 -1.84
C PRO A 9 -13.88 1.40 -2.16
N ILE A 10 -13.23 0.83 -1.14
CA ILE A 10 -12.47 -0.43 -1.25
C ILE A 10 -13.27 -1.67 -0.80
N GLY A 11 -14.51 -1.49 -0.37
CA GLY A 11 -15.37 -2.59 0.08
C GLY A 11 -16.69 -2.13 0.67
N ASN A 12 -16.66 -1.12 1.55
CA ASN A 12 -17.86 -0.51 2.12
C ASN A 12 -18.26 0.77 1.39
N LEU A 13 -19.48 0.81 0.85
CA LEU A 13 -19.97 1.97 0.11
C LEU A 13 -19.90 3.26 0.92
N GLU A 14 -20.11 3.20 2.24
CA GLU A 14 -20.09 4.35 3.16
C GLU A 14 -18.73 5.06 3.24
N ASP A 15 -17.64 4.43 2.78
CA ASP A 15 -16.30 5.02 2.80
C ASP A 15 -16.11 6.10 1.71
N ILE A 16 -17.07 6.28 0.80
CA ILE A 16 -17.01 7.35 -0.19
C ILE A 16 -17.13 8.72 0.50
N THR A 17 -16.33 9.69 0.05
CA THR A 17 -16.39 11.03 0.63
C THR A 17 -17.53 11.85 0.03
N LEU A 18 -18.10 12.77 0.82
CA LEU A 18 -19.10 13.73 0.32
C LEU A 18 -18.59 14.54 -0.88
N ARG A 19 -17.28 14.85 -0.89
CA ARG A 19 -16.64 15.58 -1.99
C ARG A 19 -16.54 14.73 -3.25
N ALA A 20 -16.22 13.45 -3.13
CA ALA A 20 -16.24 12.53 -4.27
C ALA A 20 -17.63 12.43 -4.90
N LEU A 21 -18.67 12.26 -4.08
CA LEU A 21 -20.06 12.23 -4.56
C LEU A 21 -20.47 13.52 -5.28
N ARG A 22 -20.05 14.69 -4.77
CA ARG A 22 -20.30 15.97 -5.44
C ARG A 22 -19.60 16.03 -6.80
N TYR A 23 -18.30 15.72 -6.85
CA TYR A 23 -17.53 15.75 -8.12
C TYR A 23 -18.11 14.79 -9.15
N LEU A 24 -18.51 13.58 -8.75
CA LEU A 24 -19.12 12.61 -9.66
C LEU A 24 -20.49 13.07 -10.19
N ARG A 25 -21.26 13.86 -9.43
CA ARG A 25 -22.51 14.47 -9.93
C ARG A 25 -22.28 15.62 -10.91
N GLU A 26 -21.12 16.28 -10.81
CA GLU A 26 -20.79 17.46 -11.59
C GLU A 26 -19.88 17.17 -12.80
N ALA A 27 -19.34 15.96 -12.90
CA ALA A 27 -18.47 15.56 -14.00
C ALA A 27 -19.29 15.43 -15.30
N ASP A 28 -18.71 15.84 -16.43
CA ASP A 28 -19.28 15.64 -17.77
C ASP A 28 -18.95 14.22 -18.29
N LEU A 29 -17.82 13.66 -17.82
CA LEU A 29 -17.36 12.32 -18.13
C LEU A 29 -16.67 11.68 -16.92
N VAL A 30 -16.98 10.40 -16.66
CA VAL A 30 -16.24 9.56 -15.73
C VAL A 30 -15.43 8.52 -16.51
N ALA A 31 -14.12 8.65 -16.50
CA ALA A 31 -13.19 7.62 -16.96
C ALA A 31 -12.97 6.60 -15.83
N CYS A 32 -13.15 5.32 -16.12
CA CYS A 32 -13.07 4.25 -15.13
C CYS A 32 -12.55 2.94 -15.74
N GLU A 33 -11.96 2.06 -14.92
CA GLU A 33 -11.44 0.77 -15.37
C GLU A 33 -12.56 -0.17 -15.84
N ASP A 34 -13.53 -0.49 -14.98
CA ASP A 34 -14.75 -1.24 -15.32
C ASP A 34 -16.01 -0.37 -15.21
N THR A 35 -16.64 -0.09 -16.36
CA THR A 35 -17.87 0.70 -16.44
C THR A 35 -19.07 0.03 -15.76
N ARG A 36 -19.08 -1.30 -15.66
CA ARG A 36 -20.14 -2.05 -14.97
C ARG A 36 -20.02 -1.90 -13.46
N ARG A 37 -18.80 -1.94 -12.93
CA ARG A 37 -18.54 -1.76 -11.50
C ARG A 37 -18.82 -0.32 -11.09
N THR A 38 -18.25 0.63 -11.82
CA THR A 38 -18.47 2.06 -11.58
C THR A 38 -19.94 2.43 -11.76
N GLY A 39 -20.63 1.90 -12.78
CA GLY A 39 -22.06 2.11 -12.98
C GLY A 39 -22.92 1.67 -11.79
N ARG A 40 -22.60 0.53 -11.15
CA ARG A 40 -23.30 0.08 -9.92
C ARG A 40 -23.04 1.02 -8.74
N LEU A 41 -21.81 1.50 -8.58
CA LEU A 41 -21.46 2.49 -7.55
C LEU A 41 -22.27 3.77 -7.74
N LEU A 42 -22.29 4.32 -8.95
CA LEU A 42 -23.03 5.55 -9.25
C LEU A 42 -24.55 5.36 -9.06
N ALA A 43 -25.09 4.22 -9.52
CA ALA A 43 -26.51 3.90 -9.35
C ALA A 43 -26.93 3.82 -7.86
N HIS A 44 -26.08 3.26 -6.99
CA HIS A 44 -26.34 3.22 -5.54
C HIS A 44 -26.54 4.63 -4.96
N TYR A 45 -25.82 5.62 -5.49
CA TYR A 45 -25.87 7.01 -5.04
C TYR A 45 -26.83 7.91 -5.83
N GLY A 46 -27.62 7.33 -6.75
CA GLY A 46 -28.52 8.08 -7.63
C GLY A 46 -27.78 9.06 -8.54
N ILE A 47 -26.59 8.67 -9.01
CA ILE A 47 -25.76 9.48 -9.91
C ILE A 47 -25.86 8.89 -11.32
N GLU A 48 -26.29 9.71 -12.28
CA GLU A 48 -26.31 9.36 -13.70
C GLU A 48 -25.19 10.12 -14.40
N GLN A 49 -24.26 9.40 -15.04
CA GLN A 49 -23.15 9.99 -15.78
C GLN A 49 -22.74 9.20 -17.01
N THR A 50 -22.09 9.88 -17.94
CA THR A 50 -21.40 9.25 -19.06
C THR A 50 -20.14 8.54 -18.56
N LEU A 51 -20.07 7.23 -18.78
CA LEU A 51 -18.91 6.40 -18.43
C LEU A 51 -18.06 6.11 -19.66
N LEU A 52 -16.74 6.15 -19.51
CA LEU A 52 -15.78 5.71 -20.51
C LEU A 52 -14.78 4.73 -19.89
N ALA A 53 -14.60 3.59 -20.55
CA ALA A 53 -13.63 2.58 -20.11
C ALA A 53 -12.18 3.06 -20.37
N TYR A 54 -11.40 3.21 -19.31
CA TYR A 54 -10.00 3.62 -19.34
C TYR A 54 -9.18 2.69 -18.44
N HIS A 55 -8.30 1.87 -19.04
CA HIS A 55 -7.57 0.81 -18.36
C HIS A 55 -6.21 0.54 -19.03
N GLU A 56 -5.36 -0.29 -18.41
CA GLU A 56 -3.98 -0.54 -18.84
C GLU A 56 -3.83 -0.90 -20.34
N HIS A 57 -4.79 -1.61 -20.93
CA HIS A 57 -4.72 -2.01 -22.34
C HIS A 57 -5.07 -0.89 -23.35
N ASN A 58 -5.64 0.23 -22.89
CA ASN A 58 -6.07 1.32 -23.79
C ASN A 58 -5.53 2.70 -23.39
N GLU A 59 -4.87 2.82 -22.23
CA GLU A 59 -4.39 4.10 -21.70
C GLU A 59 -3.42 4.81 -22.63
N GLU A 60 -2.58 4.07 -23.34
CA GLU A 60 -1.62 4.62 -24.31
C GLU A 60 -2.32 5.31 -25.48
N ARG A 61 -3.47 4.76 -25.91
CA ARG A 61 -4.25 5.30 -27.02
C ARG A 61 -5.13 6.48 -26.58
N LEU A 62 -5.70 6.40 -25.38
CA LEU A 62 -6.74 7.33 -24.93
C LEU A 62 -6.24 8.51 -24.10
N ALA A 63 -5.03 8.44 -23.52
CA ALA A 63 -4.54 9.47 -22.60
C ALA A 63 -4.53 10.88 -23.22
N ALA A 64 -4.00 11.04 -24.44
CA ALA A 64 -3.92 12.34 -25.10
C ALA A 64 -5.30 12.92 -25.43
N GLU A 65 -6.21 12.09 -25.95
CA GLU A 65 -7.59 12.49 -26.25
C GLU A 65 -8.33 12.94 -24.99
N LEU A 66 -8.21 12.17 -23.89
CA LEU A 66 -8.86 12.52 -22.62
C LEU A 66 -8.26 13.75 -21.97
N ALA A 67 -6.95 13.99 -22.12
CA ALA A 67 -6.32 15.23 -21.65
C ALA A 67 -6.84 16.44 -22.42
N GLU A 68 -6.97 16.35 -23.75
CA GLU A 68 -7.57 17.40 -24.57
C GLU A 68 -9.04 17.69 -24.18
N ARG A 69 -9.80 16.63 -23.84
CA ARG A 69 -11.18 16.75 -23.35
C ARG A 69 -11.22 17.42 -21.98
N ALA A 70 -10.37 17.02 -21.04
CA ALA A 70 -10.28 17.64 -19.72
C ALA A 70 -10.01 19.16 -19.83
N GLY A 71 -9.28 19.63 -20.85
CA GLY A 71 -9.14 21.06 -21.11
C GLY A 71 -10.48 21.81 -21.33
N ARG A 72 -11.54 21.12 -21.77
CA ARG A 72 -12.81 21.69 -22.23
C ARG A 72 -14.00 21.34 -21.33
N GLU A 73 -13.97 20.18 -20.69
CA GLU A 73 -15.05 19.64 -19.86
C GLU A 73 -14.50 19.04 -18.55
N ARG A 74 -15.37 18.78 -17.58
CA ARG A 74 -15.00 18.21 -16.28
C ARG A 74 -14.86 16.70 -16.39
N LEU A 75 -13.63 16.20 -16.32
CA LEU A 75 -13.36 14.77 -16.28
C LEU A 75 -13.11 14.30 -14.86
N ALA A 76 -13.73 13.20 -14.47
CA ALA A 76 -13.35 12.43 -13.29
C ALA A 76 -12.65 11.13 -13.72
N LEU A 77 -11.48 10.85 -13.16
CA LEU A 77 -10.85 9.54 -13.22
C LEU A 77 -11.10 8.81 -11.90
N VAL A 78 -11.72 7.64 -11.97
CA VAL A 78 -11.92 6.74 -10.83
C VAL A 78 -11.19 5.41 -11.09
N SER A 79 -10.75 4.75 -10.02
CA SER A 79 -10.38 3.35 -10.09
C SER A 79 -11.51 2.46 -9.58
N ASP A 80 -11.37 1.17 -9.86
CA ASP A 80 -12.32 0.14 -9.47
C ASP A 80 -12.50 0.07 -7.94
N ALA A 81 -11.42 0.32 -7.19
CA ALA A 81 -11.43 0.45 -5.74
C ALA A 81 -10.25 1.29 -5.26
N GLY A 82 -10.53 2.27 -4.40
CA GLY A 82 -9.49 3.05 -3.74
C GLY A 82 -9.04 4.26 -4.54
N THR A 83 -7.77 4.61 -4.42
CA THR A 83 -7.21 5.84 -4.99
C THR A 83 -6.63 5.57 -6.38
N PRO A 84 -7.07 6.29 -7.44
CA PRO A 84 -6.49 6.16 -8.78
C PRO A 84 -4.96 6.27 -8.78
N LEU A 85 -4.31 5.61 -9.74
CA LEU A 85 -2.85 5.50 -9.90
C LEU A 85 -2.12 4.61 -8.87
N VAL A 86 -2.76 4.19 -7.77
CA VAL A 86 -2.11 3.34 -6.75
C VAL A 86 -2.28 1.86 -7.12
N SER A 87 -1.36 1.35 -7.96
CA SER A 87 -1.49 0.04 -8.62
C SER A 87 -2.70 -0.07 -9.57
N ASP A 88 -3.15 1.09 -10.07
CA ASP A 88 -4.26 1.24 -11.00
C ASP A 88 -3.81 2.07 -12.23
N PRO A 89 -4.51 1.99 -13.37
CA PRO A 89 -4.28 2.86 -14.53
C PRO A 89 -4.51 4.35 -14.19
N GLY A 90 -3.95 5.25 -15.01
CA GLY A 90 -4.16 6.69 -14.84
C GLY A 90 -2.92 7.56 -14.99
N TYR A 91 -1.74 6.97 -14.77
CA TYR A 91 -0.47 7.70 -14.85
C TYR A 91 -0.31 8.44 -16.19
N ARG A 92 -0.59 7.76 -17.31
CA ARG A 92 -0.46 8.36 -18.65
C ARG A 92 -1.41 9.54 -18.86
N LEU A 93 -2.65 9.45 -18.38
CA LEU A 93 -3.62 10.54 -18.48
C LEU A 93 -3.17 11.75 -17.66
N VAL A 94 -2.73 11.55 -16.42
CA VAL A 94 -2.22 12.63 -15.57
C VAL A 94 -1.01 13.31 -16.23
N SER A 95 -0.06 12.54 -16.76
CA SER A 95 1.09 13.08 -17.48
C SER A 95 0.67 13.90 -18.70
N ALA A 96 -0.25 13.38 -19.52
CA ALA A 96 -0.77 14.08 -20.69
C ALA A 96 -1.50 15.39 -20.31
N CYS A 97 -2.25 15.41 -19.22
CA CYS A 97 -2.87 16.64 -18.70
C CYS A 97 -1.82 17.67 -18.29
N ILE A 98 -0.79 17.26 -17.55
CA ILE A 98 0.30 18.14 -17.12
C ILE A 98 1.03 18.74 -18.32
N GLU A 99 1.35 17.92 -19.32
CA GLU A 99 2.00 18.35 -20.57
C GLU A 99 1.13 19.35 -21.36
N ALA A 100 -0.18 19.15 -21.36
CA ALA A 100 -1.14 20.04 -22.01
C ALA A 100 -1.50 21.30 -21.19
N GLY A 101 -0.94 21.47 -19.99
CA GLY A 101 -1.28 22.58 -19.09
C GLY A 101 -2.69 22.50 -18.49
N VAL A 102 -3.30 21.31 -18.49
CA VAL A 102 -4.59 21.03 -17.87
C VAL A 102 -4.39 20.81 -16.38
N GLU A 103 -5.19 21.52 -15.58
CA GLU A 103 -5.17 21.38 -14.13
C GLU A 103 -5.59 19.97 -13.70
N VAL A 104 -4.83 19.36 -12.78
CA VAL A 104 -5.14 18.07 -12.19
C VAL A 104 -5.37 18.26 -10.69
N GLU A 105 -6.56 17.88 -10.22
CA GLU A 105 -6.92 17.89 -8.81
C GLU A 105 -7.03 16.44 -8.31
N VAL A 106 -6.57 16.17 -7.09
CA VAL A 106 -6.79 14.90 -6.40
C VAL A 106 -7.68 15.09 -5.19
N LEU A 107 -8.72 14.24 -5.09
CA LEU A 107 -9.54 14.15 -3.89
C LEU A 107 -8.90 13.16 -2.92
N PRO A 108 -8.80 13.47 -1.61
CA PRO A 108 -8.46 12.48 -0.62
C PRO A 108 -9.63 11.49 -0.46
N GLY A 109 -9.31 10.23 -0.13
CA GLY A 109 -10.31 9.19 0.04
C GLY A 109 -9.71 7.81 0.36
N PRO A 110 -10.50 6.74 0.20
CA PRO A 110 -10.10 5.40 0.59
C PRO A 110 -8.83 4.89 -0.11
N SER A 111 -8.00 4.17 0.65
CA SER A 111 -6.78 3.51 0.16
C SER A 111 -6.53 2.25 0.97
N ALA A 112 -6.50 1.09 0.30
CA ALA A 112 -6.23 -0.19 0.96
C ALA A 112 -4.81 -0.22 1.56
N LEU A 113 -3.83 0.35 0.88
CA LEU A 113 -2.47 0.57 1.37
C LEU A 113 -2.45 1.28 2.73
N VAL A 114 -3.02 2.50 2.80
CA VAL A 114 -2.95 3.33 4.02
C VAL A 114 -3.74 2.68 5.15
N THR A 115 -4.90 2.10 4.83
CA THR A 115 -5.76 1.40 5.79
C THR A 115 -5.04 0.20 6.41
N ALA A 116 -4.41 -0.64 5.57
CA ALA A 116 -3.63 -1.79 6.01
C ALA A 116 -2.43 -1.38 6.87
N LEU A 117 -1.69 -0.35 6.46
CA LEU A 117 -0.54 0.15 7.22
C LEU A 117 -0.98 0.65 8.61
N ALA A 118 -2.06 1.43 8.67
CA ALA A 118 -2.58 1.98 9.92
C ALA A 118 -3.02 0.89 10.90
N VAL A 119 -3.66 -0.18 10.41
CA VAL A 119 -4.12 -1.28 11.26
C VAL A 119 -3.02 -2.32 11.53
N SER A 120 -1.93 -2.34 10.76
CA SER A 120 -0.90 -3.39 10.86
C SER A 120 -0.24 -3.52 12.23
N GLY A 121 -0.12 -2.42 12.98
CA GLY A 121 0.67 -2.35 14.22
C GLY A 121 2.19 -2.33 13.98
N LEU A 122 2.64 -2.18 12.73
CA LEU A 122 4.05 -2.05 12.36
C LEU A 122 4.44 -0.56 12.20
N PRO A 123 5.73 -0.20 12.29
CA PRO A 123 6.19 1.17 12.10
C PRO A 123 5.72 1.76 10.77
N SER A 124 5.15 2.96 10.81
CA SER A 124 4.52 3.62 9.65
C SER A 124 5.11 5.01 9.35
N ASP A 125 6.21 5.37 10.00
CA ASP A 125 6.91 6.65 9.82
C ASP A 125 7.66 6.72 8.47
N ALA A 126 8.17 5.58 8.00
CA ALA A 126 8.70 5.41 6.66
C ALA A 126 8.38 3.98 6.18
N PHE A 127 7.89 3.86 4.95
CA PHE A 127 7.53 2.57 4.37
C PHE A 127 7.75 2.56 2.87
N VAL A 128 7.80 1.35 2.30
CA VAL A 128 7.97 1.10 0.87
C VAL A 128 6.72 0.38 0.37
N PHE A 129 6.03 0.97 -0.61
CA PHE A 129 4.97 0.28 -1.34
C PHE A 129 5.56 -0.43 -2.56
N LEU A 130 5.25 -1.72 -2.72
CA LEU A 130 5.74 -2.53 -3.84
C LEU A 130 4.65 -2.90 -4.86
N GLY A 131 3.40 -2.50 -4.64
CA GLY A 131 2.28 -3.02 -5.43
C GLY A 131 2.20 -4.54 -5.35
N PHE A 132 1.99 -5.19 -6.50
CA PHE A 132 2.01 -6.65 -6.60
C PHE A 132 3.42 -7.16 -6.91
N LEU A 133 3.91 -8.13 -6.12
CA LEU A 133 5.17 -8.79 -6.44
C LEU A 133 5.08 -9.55 -7.78
N PRO A 134 6.16 -9.55 -8.60
CA PRO A 134 6.23 -10.38 -9.80
C PRO A 134 5.99 -11.86 -9.47
N ARG A 135 5.38 -12.59 -10.42
CA ARG A 135 5.00 -14.01 -10.21
C ARG A 135 6.20 -14.93 -10.04
N LYS A 136 7.31 -14.62 -10.72
CA LYS A 136 8.55 -15.41 -10.77
C LYS A 136 9.69 -14.56 -11.35
N GLY A 137 10.90 -15.12 -11.37
CA GLY A 137 12.05 -14.53 -12.06
C GLY A 137 12.91 -13.65 -11.15
N ARG A 138 13.94 -13.06 -11.77
CA ARG A 138 15.00 -12.31 -11.09
C ARG A 138 14.46 -11.15 -10.24
N GLU A 139 13.56 -10.36 -10.80
CA GLU A 139 12.96 -9.20 -10.13
C GLU A 139 12.26 -9.58 -8.82
N ARG A 140 11.51 -10.70 -8.80
CA ARG A 140 10.89 -11.21 -7.57
C ARG A 140 11.95 -11.52 -6.50
N GLY A 141 13.03 -12.20 -6.90
CA GLY A 141 14.12 -12.56 -6.00
C GLY A 141 14.80 -11.34 -5.40
N GLU A 142 15.06 -10.31 -6.22
CA GLU A 142 15.66 -9.05 -5.78
C GLU A 142 14.75 -8.31 -4.78
N LEU A 143 13.43 -8.27 -5.01
CA LEU A 143 12.49 -7.66 -4.07
C LEU A 143 12.40 -8.43 -2.73
N LEU A 144 12.39 -9.76 -2.76
CA LEU A 144 12.38 -10.58 -1.55
C LEU A 144 13.67 -10.44 -0.74
N ALA A 145 14.83 -10.41 -1.42
CA ALA A 145 16.12 -10.15 -0.78
C ALA A 145 16.12 -8.77 -0.12
N ARG A 146 15.63 -7.74 -0.82
CA ARG A 146 15.47 -6.40 -0.27
C ARG A 146 14.60 -6.37 0.98
N ILE A 147 13.45 -7.05 0.99
CA ILE A 147 12.58 -7.17 2.18
C ILE A 147 13.33 -7.84 3.35
N ALA A 148 14.15 -8.86 3.06
CA ALA A 148 14.90 -9.57 4.09
C ALA A 148 15.99 -8.71 4.75
N GLU A 149 16.60 -7.79 4.00
CA GLU A 149 17.78 -7.01 4.44
C GLU A 149 17.44 -5.60 4.93
N GLU A 150 16.49 -4.92 4.28
CA GLU A 150 16.18 -3.52 4.56
C GLU A 150 15.23 -3.40 5.76
N GLY A 151 15.66 -2.67 6.80
CA GLY A 151 14.90 -2.39 8.03
C GLY A 151 13.69 -1.45 7.87
N SER A 152 12.96 -1.56 6.78
CA SER A 152 11.79 -0.76 6.40
C SER A 152 10.50 -1.55 6.60
N THR A 153 9.37 -0.85 6.69
CA THR A 153 8.05 -1.49 6.55
C THR A 153 7.70 -1.56 5.06
N PHE A 154 7.32 -2.73 4.57
CA PHE A 154 6.92 -2.97 3.20
C PHE A 154 5.42 -3.22 3.14
N VAL A 155 4.74 -2.62 2.17
CA VAL A 155 3.31 -2.87 1.89
C VAL A 155 3.20 -3.47 0.49
N ILE A 156 2.47 -4.58 0.40
CA ILE A 156 2.38 -5.41 -0.79
C ILE A 156 0.91 -5.77 -1.01
N TYR A 157 0.41 -5.62 -2.23
CA TYR A 157 -0.83 -6.25 -2.64
C TYR A 157 -0.54 -7.67 -3.11
N GLU A 158 -1.36 -8.62 -2.67
CA GLU A 158 -1.13 -10.03 -3.01
C GLU A 158 -2.43 -10.77 -3.33
N SER A 159 -2.33 -11.70 -4.27
CA SER A 159 -3.44 -12.58 -4.60
C SER A 159 -3.68 -13.58 -3.46
N PRO A 160 -4.96 -13.89 -3.13
CA PRO A 160 -5.28 -14.90 -2.14
C PRO A 160 -4.77 -16.30 -2.50
N HIS A 161 -4.50 -16.56 -3.78
CA HIS A 161 -3.92 -17.83 -4.25
C HIS A 161 -2.39 -17.89 -4.11
N ARG A 162 -1.74 -16.74 -3.86
CA ARG A 162 -0.28 -16.63 -3.78
C ARG A 162 0.22 -16.33 -2.38
N ILE A 163 -0.62 -15.79 -1.50
CA ILE A 163 -0.22 -15.30 -0.18
C ILE A 163 0.57 -16.33 0.64
N GLY A 164 0.12 -17.59 0.70
CA GLY A 164 0.82 -18.65 1.43
C GLY A 164 2.23 -18.90 0.89
N LYS A 165 2.40 -18.90 -0.44
CA LYS A 165 3.71 -19.02 -1.09
C LYS A 165 4.59 -17.79 -0.81
N THR A 166 4.04 -16.59 -0.94
CA THR A 166 4.78 -15.34 -0.67
C THR A 166 5.26 -15.29 0.78
N LEU A 167 4.41 -15.65 1.74
CA LEU A 167 4.78 -15.73 3.17
C LEU A 167 5.88 -16.75 3.43
N ALA A 168 5.83 -17.91 2.78
CA ALA A 168 6.86 -18.95 2.93
C ALA A 168 8.23 -18.58 2.31
N GLU A 169 8.27 -17.59 1.40
CA GLU A 169 9.51 -17.08 0.80
C GLU A 169 10.13 -15.93 1.62
N LEU A 170 9.43 -15.41 2.63
CA LEU A 170 9.96 -14.41 3.57
C LEU A 170 10.78 -15.08 4.68
N PRO A 171 11.69 -14.34 5.35
CA PRO A 171 12.36 -14.85 6.53
C PRO A 171 11.35 -15.27 7.62
N ALA A 172 11.49 -16.48 8.18
CA ALA A 172 10.47 -17.12 9.01
C ALA A 172 9.94 -16.24 10.16
N GLU A 173 10.85 -15.59 10.90
CA GLU A 173 10.52 -14.79 12.09
C GLU A 173 10.21 -13.31 11.78
N VAL A 174 10.15 -12.92 10.50
CA VAL A 174 9.85 -11.53 10.13
C VAL A 174 8.43 -11.17 10.58
N PRO A 175 8.21 -10.07 11.30
CA PRO A 175 6.86 -9.64 11.67
C PRO A 175 6.05 -9.24 10.45
N VAL A 176 4.82 -9.72 10.38
CA VAL A 176 3.88 -9.44 9.29
C VAL A 176 2.49 -9.12 9.82
N ALA A 177 1.74 -8.34 9.05
CA ALA A 177 0.30 -8.23 9.14
C ALA A 177 -0.33 -8.61 7.79
N VAL A 178 -1.31 -9.51 7.80
CA VAL A 178 -2.11 -9.87 6.62
C VAL A 178 -3.50 -9.30 6.81
N CYS A 179 -3.82 -8.28 6.01
CA CYS A 179 -5.10 -7.60 6.03
C CYS A 179 -5.94 -8.12 4.87
N ARG A 180 -7.04 -8.81 5.16
CA ARG A 180 -7.91 -9.45 4.18
C ARG A 180 -9.28 -8.78 4.20
N GLU A 181 -9.82 -8.52 3.02
CA GLU A 181 -11.18 -8.00 2.83
C GLU A 181 -11.45 -6.73 3.66
N LEU A 182 -10.48 -5.81 3.70
CA LEU A 182 -10.59 -4.55 4.42
C LEU A 182 -11.89 -3.81 4.05
N THR A 183 -12.58 -3.31 5.07
CA THR A 183 -13.88 -2.63 5.05
C THR A 183 -15.09 -3.52 4.70
N LYS A 184 -14.89 -4.80 4.37
CA LYS A 184 -15.98 -5.71 3.97
C LYS A 184 -16.49 -6.53 5.15
N LEU A 185 -17.58 -7.27 4.93
CA LEU A 185 -18.21 -8.13 5.94
C LEU A 185 -17.27 -9.17 6.57
N HIS A 186 -16.27 -9.63 5.82
CA HIS A 186 -15.32 -10.67 6.24
C HIS A 186 -13.91 -10.12 6.48
N GLU A 187 -13.80 -8.85 6.91
CA GLU A 187 -12.53 -8.23 7.27
C GLU A 187 -11.78 -9.07 8.31
N GLU A 188 -10.49 -9.29 8.06
CA GLU A 188 -9.58 -10.00 8.96
C GLU A 188 -8.21 -9.32 8.94
N VAL A 189 -7.65 -9.06 10.13
CA VAL A 189 -6.28 -8.56 10.30
C VAL A 189 -5.49 -9.54 11.15
N TYR A 190 -4.74 -10.42 10.50
CA TYR A 190 -3.79 -11.31 11.16
C TYR A 190 -2.49 -10.55 11.46
N ARG A 191 -1.89 -10.78 12.63
CA ARG A 191 -0.56 -10.25 13.00
C ARG A 191 0.27 -11.38 13.62
N GLY A 192 1.52 -11.52 13.20
CA GLY A 192 2.40 -12.58 13.69
C GLY A 192 3.71 -12.63 12.93
N THR A 193 4.36 -13.78 12.92
CA THR A 193 5.56 -14.04 12.09
C THR A 193 5.16 -14.59 10.73
N ALA A 194 6.03 -14.45 9.73
CA ALA A 194 5.75 -14.97 8.39
C ALA A 194 5.53 -16.49 8.38
N VAL A 195 6.26 -17.26 9.18
CA VAL A 195 6.07 -18.72 9.28
C VAL A 195 4.69 -19.08 9.86
N ALA A 196 4.26 -18.39 10.91
CA ALA A 196 2.94 -18.62 11.51
C ALA A 196 1.81 -18.18 10.58
N ALA A 197 1.99 -17.06 9.87
CA ALA A 197 1.06 -16.60 8.85
C ALA A 197 0.96 -17.60 7.69
N ALA A 198 2.09 -18.12 7.19
CA ALA A 198 2.12 -19.10 6.11
C ALA A 198 1.32 -20.37 6.48
N ALA A 199 1.44 -20.82 7.73
CA ALA A 199 0.63 -21.93 8.25
C ALA A 199 -0.86 -21.57 8.32
N HIS A 200 -1.21 -20.40 8.86
CA HIS A 200 -2.60 -19.92 8.97
C HIS A 200 -3.32 -19.84 7.61
N PHE A 201 -2.63 -19.33 6.59
CA PHE A 201 -3.18 -19.15 5.24
C PHE A 201 -2.94 -20.33 4.28
N SER A 202 -2.41 -21.46 4.77
CA SER A 202 -2.13 -22.65 3.95
C SER A 202 -3.37 -23.36 3.42
N GLY A 203 -4.51 -23.25 4.12
CA GLY A 203 -5.79 -23.87 3.76
C GLY A 203 -6.53 -23.22 2.58
N GLY A 204 -5.89 -22.25 1.91
CA GLY A 204 -6.50 -21.43 0.87
C GLY A 204 -7.17 -20.20 1.44
N THR A 205 -6.95 -19.06 0.80
CA THR A 205 -7.53 -17.77 1.17
C THR A 205 -8.45 -17.29 0.04
N LYS A 206 -9.38 -16.38 0.34
CA LYS A 206 -10.23 -15.71 -0.64
C LYS A 206 -10.28 -14.21 -0.35
N GLY A 207 -10.64 -13.44 -1.36
CA GLY A 207 -10.78 -11.99 -1.27
C GLY A 207 -9.49 -11.25 -1.58
N GLU A 208 -9.51 -9.96 -1.29
CA GLU A 208 -8.39 -9.04 -1.51
C GLU A 208 -7.48 -9.01 -0.28
N ILE A 209 -6.16 -8.94 -0.51
CA ILE A 209 -5.16 -9.02 0.55
C ILE A 209 -4.14 -7.89 0.40
N VAL A 210 -3.88 -7.21 1.51
CA VAL A 210 -2.72 -6.36 1.70
C VAL A 210 -1.82 -7.00 2.75
N LEU A 211 -0.58 -7.31 2.36
CA LEU A 211 0.47 -7.83 3.22
C LEU A 211 1.38 -6.68 3.64
N VAL A 212 1.55 -6.50 4.95
CA VAL A 212 2.50 -5.56 5.54
C VAL A 212 3.62 -6.36 6.20
N VAL A 213 4.87 -6.08 5.87
CA VAL A 213 6.05 -6.81 6.36
C VAL A 213 7.02 -5.83 7.01
N ARG A 214 7.51 -6.14 8.20
CA ARG A 214 8.61 -5.40 8.82
C ARG A 214 9.94 -6.03 8.41
N GLY A 215 10.52 -5.56 7.30
CA GLY A 215 11.75 -6.10 6.74
C GLY A 215 12.99 -5.90 7.63
N GLY A 216 14.09 -6.57 7.29
CA GLY A 216 15.39 -6.41 7.95
C GLY A 216 15.47 -6.90 9.41
N THR A 217 14.37 -7.39 9.99
CA THR A 217 14.35 -7.84 11.40
C THR A 217 14.72 -9.30 11.58
N ALA A 218 14.85 -10.07 10.50
CA ALA A 218 15.34 -11.45 10.59
C ALA A 218 16.80 -11.52 11.04
N ALA A 219 17.61 -10.52 10.67
CA ALA A 219 18.95 -10.32 11.22
C ALA A 219 18.92 -9.77 12.68
N ALA A 220 17.74 -9.49 13.22
CA ALA A 220 17.57 -8.96 14.55
C ALA A 220 17.29 -10.03 15.62
N THR A 221 17.20 -11.32 15.24
CA THR A 221 17.57 -12.43 16.14
C THR A 221 19.09 -12.51 16.29
N GLY A 222 19.74 -11.36 16.40
CA GLY A 222 21.14 -11.24 16.75
C GLY A 222 21.28 -11.43 18.26
N SER A 223 22.45 -11.85 18.68
CA SER A 223 22.84 -11.85 20.07
C SER A 223 22.64 -10.46 20.71
N LEU A 224 22.63 -10.40 22.04
CA LEU A 224 22.67 -9.13 22.76
C LEU A 224 23.86 -8.25 22.29
N GLU A 225 24.95 -8.85 21.85
CA GLU A 225 26.11 -8.16 21.27
C GLU A 225 25.78 -7.43 19.97
N ASP A 226 25.00 -8.03 19.07
CA ASP A 226 24.58 -7.40 17.82
C ASP A 226 23.62 -6.22 18.07
N ALA A 227 22.81 -6.29 19.13
CA ALA A 227 21.97 -5.18 19.56
C ALA A 227 22.82 -4.02 20.13
N VAL A 228 23.90 -4.33 20.85
CA VAL A 228 24.83 -3.34 21.40
C VAL A 228 25.65 -2.65 20.31
N GLU A 229 26.15 -3.40 19.32
CA GLU A 229 26.88 -2.82 18.18
C GLU A 229 26.01 -1.87 17.35
N ARG A 230 24.75 -2.27 17.06
CA ARG A 230 23.78 -1.38 16.40
C ARG A 230 23.54 -0.10 17.19
N ALA A 231 23.34 -0.21 18.50
CA ALA A 231 23.16 0.95 19.36
C ALA A 231 24.39 1.88 19.31
N ARG A 232 25.61 1.33 19.31
CA ARG A 232 26.85 2.13 19.13
C ARG A 232 26.89 2.82 17.75
N GLY A 233 26.45 2.15 16.69
CA GLY A 233 26.31 2.75 15.36
C GLY A 233 25.35 3.95 15.33
N TYR A 234 24.18 3.86 15.98
CA TYR A 234 23.25 4.98 16.08
C TYR A 234 23.82 6.15 16.89
N VAL A 235 24.58 5.86 17.97
CA VAL A 235 25.28 6.89 18.73
C VAL A 235 26.33 7.60 17.88
N ALA A 236 27.11 6.86 17.09
CA ALA A 236 28.06 7.44 16.14
C ALA A 236 27.36 8.31 15.07
N GLY A 237 26.11 7.99 14.72
CA GLY A 237 25.25 8.79 13.85
C GLY A 237 24.57 10.00 14.52
N GLY A 238 24.86 10.28 15.79
CA GLY A 238 24.37 11.46 16.51
C GLY A 238 23.12 11.23 17.37
N GLU A 239 22.60 10.01 17.49
CA GLU A 239 21.53 9.70 18.44
C GLU A 239 22.05 9.66 19.89
N SER A 240 21.24 10.11 20.85
CA SER A 240 21.61 9.94 22.28
C SER A 240 21.70 8.44 22.65
N PRO A 241 22.62 8.02 23.54
CA PRO A 241 22.76 6.62 23.95
C PRO A 241 21.47 5.95 24.43
N SER A 242 20.61 6.72 25.10
CA SER A 242 19.31 6.25 25.59
C SER A 242 18.32 5.95 24.45
N ARG A 243 18.28 6.79 23.40
CA ARG A 243 17.44 6.58 22.22
C ARG A 243 17.98 5.46 21.33
N ALA A 244 19.29 5.46 21.10
CA ALA A 244 19.98 4.41 20.36
C ALA A 244 19.75 3.02 20.97
N ALA A 245 19.90 2.89 22.30
CA ALA A 245 19.65 1.64 23.00
C ALA A 245 18.17 1.23 22.95
N ALA A 246 17.23 2.18 23.07
CA ALA A 246 15.80 1.87 22.97
C ALA A 246 15.41 1.38 21.57
N ARG A 247 15.97 2.01 20.52
CA ARG A 247 15.77 1.64 19.13
C ARG A 247 16.33 0.25 18.85
N ALA A 248 17.61 0.01 19.16
CA ALA A 248 18.27 -1.26 18.93
C ALA A 248 17.64 -2.42 19.73
N ALA A 249 17.25 -2.17 20.99
CA ALA A 249 16.57 -3.17 21.82
C ALA A 249 15.19 -3.54 21.26
N ARG A 250 14.42 -2.56 20.77
CA ARG A 250 13.13 -2.80 20.10
C ARG A 250 13.30 -3.57 18.80
N GLU A 251 14.33 -3.26 18.03
CA GLU A 251 14.62 -3.93 16.75
C GLU A 251 15.07 -5.38 16.98
N ALA A 252 15.83 -5.66 18.03
CA ALA A 252 16.40 -6.98 18.35
C ALA A 252 15.63 -7.80 19.42
N GLY A 253 14.52 -7.30 19.93
CA GLY A 253 13.70 -8.01 20.92
C GLY A 253 14.28 -8.09 22.34
N PHE A 254 15.20 -7.19 22.71
CA PHE A 254 15.79 -7.12 24.05
C PHE A 254 15.18 -6.01 24.91
N LYS A 255 15.47 -6.01 26.21
CA LYS A 255 15.09 -4.88 27.06
C LYS A 255 16.08 -3.73 26.84
N LYS A 256 15.56 -2.50 26.78
CA LYS A 256 16.38 -1.28 26.67
C LYS A 256 17.54 -1.26 27.67
N GLY A 257 17.29 -1.64 28.93
CA GLY A 257 18.31 -1.64 29.99
C GLY A 257 19.49 -2.55 29.68
N GLU A 258 19.25 -3.73 29.10
CA GLU A 258 20.30 -4.72 28.77
C GLU A 258 21.26 -4.19 27.70
N VAL A 259 20.72 -3.47 26.72
CA VAL A 259 21.51 -2.83 25.66
C VAL A 259 22.19 -1.55 26.18
N TYR A 260 21.45 -0.71 26.91
CA TYR A 260 21.94 0.59 27.40
C TYR A 260 23.14 0.46 28.34
N ASP A 261 23.08 -0.49 29.28
CA ASP A 261 24.17 -0.73 30.23
C ASP A 261 25.46 -1.12 29.52
N ARG A 262 25.38 -1.90 28.43
CA ARG A 262 26.56 -2.32 27.66
C ARG A 262 27.08 -1.24 26.72
N VAL A 263 26.21 -0.38 26.19
CA VAL A 263 26.61 0.77 25.34
C VAL A 263 27.32 1.86 26.16
N THR A 264 26.96 2.03 27.43
CA THR A 264 27.51 3.10 28.29
C THR A 264 28.70 2.66 29.15
N ARG A 265 28.94 1.36 29.34
CA ARG A 265 30.03 0.83 30.19
C ARG A 265 31.25 0.32 29.44
N GLY A 266 31.26 0.37 28.10
CA GLY A 266 32.42 -0.05 27.29
C GLY A 266 32.55 0.81 26.05
#